data_AF-A0A2Z6NCD3-F1
#
_entry.id   AF-A0A2Z6NCD3-F1
#
_cell.length_a   1.000
_cell.length_b   1.000
_cell.length_c   1.000
_cell.angle_alpha   90.00
_cell.angle_beta   90.00
_cell.angle_gamma   90.00
#
_symmetry.space_group_name_H-M   'P 1'
#
loop_
_entity.id
_entity.type
_entity.pdbx_description
1 polymer ?
#
loop_
_entity_poly.entity_id
_entity_poly.type
_entity_poly.pdbx_seq_one_letter_code
_entity_poly.pdbx_strand_id
1 'polypeptide(L)'
;MQSQVKQQGEHESICRDMVVGFGSWDFDPLDLENPFTDNTIQVHLWQGADDKLVPAALQRYVAQKLPWIQYHEVPGAGHLLKLNSFN
;
A
#
# COMPACT_ATOMS: atom_id res chain seq x y z
N MET A 1 -1.44 -24.69 -22.17
CA MET A 1 -0.09 -24.20 -21.81
C MET A 1 -0.26 -22.77 -21.31
N GLN A 2 -0.12 -22.54 -20.00
CA GLN A 2 -0.17 -21.18 -19.45
C GLN A 2 1.07 -20.43 -19.95
N SER A 3 0.89 -19.31 -20.64
CA SER A 3 1.99 -18.42 -21.01
C SER A 3 2.57 -17.83 -19.73
N GLN A 4 3.85 -18.05 -19.45
CA GLN A 4 4.53 -17.32 -18.38
C GLN A 4 4.49 -15.83 -18.70
N VAL A 5 3.95 -15.04 -17.79
CA VAL A 5 3.99 -13.57 -17.88
C VAL A 5 5.46 -13.17 -17.82
N LYS A 6 5.97 -12.57 -18.90
CA LYS A 6 7.35 -12.04 -18.91
C LYS A 6 7.35 -10.68 -18.23
N GLN A 7 8.31 -10.48 -17.33
CA GLN A 7 8.57 -9.17 -16.73
C GLN A 7 8.83 -8.15 -17.85
N GLN A 8 8.16 -7.01 -17.78
CA GLN A 8 8.41 -5.91 -18.70
C GLN A 8 9.77 -5.29 -18.36
N GLY A 9 10.47 -4.71 -19.33
CA GLY A 9 11.79 -4.11 -19.09
C GLY A 9 11.79 -3.03 -18.00
N GLU A 10 12.97 -2.59 -17.57
CA GLU A 10 13.14 -1.64 -16.45
C GLU A 10 12.29 -0.37 -16.57
N HIS A 11 12.13 0.14 -17.80
CA HIS A 11 11.33 1.34 -18.06
C HIS A 11 9.84 1.15 -17.68
N GLU A 12 9.23 0.06 -18.13
CA GLU A 12 7.80 -0.20 -17.88
C GLU A 12 7.52 -0.78 -16.50
N SER A 13 8.55 -1.26 -15.80
CA SER A 13 8.46 -1.69 -14.41
C SER A 13 8.92 -0.57 -13.48
N ILE A 14 10.21 -0.55 -13.14
CA ILE A 14 10.78 0.28 -12.06
C ILE A 14 10.61 1.78 -12.35
N CYS A 15 10.95 2.25 -13.56
CA CYS A 15 10.87 3.69 -13.85
C CYS A 15 9.43 4.19 -13.79
N ARG A 16 8.50 3.45 -14.40
CA ARG A 16 7.08 3.80 -14.39
C ARG A 16 6.48 3.75 -12.99
N ASP A 17 6.82 2.73 -12.19
CA ASP A 17 6.38 2.61 -10.81
C ASP A 17 6.90 3.77 -9.94
N MET A 18 8.14 4.21 -10.15
CA MET A 18 8.69 5.39 -9.46
C MET A 18 7.96 6.68 -9.85
N VAL A 19 7.59 6.85 -11.11
CA VAL A 19 6.82 8.02 -11.56
C VAL A 19 5.45 8.06 -10.87
N VAL A 20 4.77 6.92 -10.76
CA VAL A 20 3.49 6.86 -10.04
C VAL A 20 3.69 7.08 -8.54
N GLY A 21 4.69 6.43 -7.93
CA GLY A 21 4.90 6.47 -6.47
C GLY A 21 5.42 7.81 -5.94
N PHE A 22 6.21 8.55 -6.72
CA PHE A 22 6.86 9.79 -6.29
C PHE A 22 6.47 11.03 -7.13
N GLY A 23 5.65 10.86 -8.16
CA GLY A 23 5.13 11.95 -8.97
C GLY A 23 4.06 12.77 -8.26
N SER A 24 3.61 13.83 -8.90
CA SER A 24 2.42 14.57 -8.46
C SER A 24 1.17 13.77 -8.79
N TRP A 25 0.22 13.77 -7.85
CA TRP A 25 -1.08 13.12 -8.02
C TRP A 25 -2.12 14.20 -8.30
N ASP A 26 -3.01 13.93 -9.25
CA ASP A 26 -4.12 14.84 -9.59
C ASP A 26 -5.26 14.80 -8.55
N PHE A 27 -5.11 14.01 -7.49
CA PHE A 27 -6.07 13.86 -6.40
C PHE A 27 -5.36 13.67 -5.06
N ASP A 28 -6.04 14.02 -3.97
CA ASP A 28 -5.59 13.69 -2.61
C ASP A 28 -6.05 12.26 -2.25
N PRO A 29 -5.15 11.33 -1.92
CA PRO A 29 -5.51 9.99 -1.47
C PRO A 29 -6.46 9.98 -0.27
N LEU A 30 -6.49 11.04 0.56
CA LEU A 30 -7.36 11.16 1.71
C LEU A 30 -8.82 11.52 1.36
N ASP A 31 -9.07 11.92 0.11
CA ASP A 31 -10.41 12.25 -0.40
C ASP A 31 -11.07 11.05 -1.11
N LEU A 32 -10.47 9.86 -1.03
CA LEU A 32 -11.00 8.65 -1.67
C LEU A 32 -12.30 8.17 -1.01
N GLU A 33 -13.37 8.12 -1.79
CA GLU A 33 -14.59 7.40 -1.42
C GLU A 33 -14.38 5.89 -1.52
N ASN A 34 -15.14 5.11 -0.74
CA ASN A 34 -15.11 3.65 -0.87
C ASN A 34 -15.65 3.24 -2.26
N PRO A 35 -14.82 2.67 -3.15
CA PRO A 35 -15.27 2.29 -4.49
C PRO A 35 -16.11 0.99 -4.47
N PHE A 36 -16.16 0.29 -3.33
CA PHE A 36 -16.87 -0.99 -3.16
C PHE A 36 -18.19 -0.76 -2.42
N THR A 37 -19.25 -0.50 -3.19
CA THR A 37 -20.55 -0.01 -2.72
C THR A 37 -21.38 -1.01 -1.91
N ASP A 38 -21.05 -2.30 -1.93
CA ASP A 38 -21.81 -3.37 -1.28
C ASP A 38 -21.07 -4.01 -0.09
N ASN A 39 -19.93 -3.44 0.33
CA ASN A 39 -19.04 -4.00 1.36
C ASN A 39 -18.61 -5.46 1.09
N THR A 40 -18.75 -5.97 -0.14
CA THR A 40 -18.28 -7.33 -0.48
C THR A 40 -16.76 -7.42 -0.50
N ILE A 41 -16.11 -6.29 -0.77
CA ILE A 41 -14.67 -6.15 -0.83
C ILE A 41 -14.22 -5.27 0.34
N GLN A 42 -13.27 -5.79 1.11
CA GLN A 42 -12.64 -5.08 2.21
C GLN A 42 -11.22 -4.72 1.80
N VAL A 43 -10.83 -3.47 2.05
CA VAL A 43 -9.47 -3.00 1.82
C VAL A 43 -8.71 -3.03 3.13
N HIS A 44 -7.55 -3.69 3.12
CA HIS A 44 -6.69 -3.84 4.29
C HIS A 44 -5.37 -3.11 4.07
N LEU A 45 -4.96 -2.30 5.05
CA LEU A 45 -3.70 -1.58 5.07
C LEU A 45 -2.83 -2.09 6.20
N TRP A 46 -1.64 -2.60 5.88
CA TRP A 46 -0.71 -3.18 6.84
C TRP A 46 0.53 -2.30 6.98
N GLN A 47 0.93 -2.01 8.22
CA GLN A 47 2.09 -1.17 8.55
C GLN A 47 2.95 -1.86 9.61
N GLY A 48 4.26 -1.88 9.39
CA GLY A 48 5.20 -2.26 10.44
C GLY A 48 5.28 -1.19 11.52
N ALA A 49 5.09 -1.56 12.79
CA ALA A 49 5.17 -0.63 13.91
C ALA A 49 6.57 -0.03 14.08
N ASP A 50 7.60 -0.80 13.71
CA ASP A 50 9.02 -0.42 13.81
C ASP A 50 9.58 0.06 12.47
N ASP A 51 8.73 0.50 11.55
CA ASP A 51 9.15 1.11 10.28
C ASP A 51 9.87 2.44 10.56
N LYS A 52 11.15 2.48 10.17
CA LYS A 52 12.03 3.64 10.35
C LYS A 52 12.04 4.58 9.15
N LEU A 53 11.44 4.18 8.03
CA LEU A 53 11.34 4.99 6.81
C LEU A 53 9.99 5.70 6.72
N VAL A 54 8.90 5.01 7.07
CA VAL A 54 7.54 5.57 7.06
C VAL A 54 6.94 5.49 8.46
N PRO A 55 6.68 6.64 9.13
CA PRO A 55 6.11 6.63 10.48
C PRO A 55 4.70 6.03 10.51
N ALA A 56 4.43 5.13 11.45
CA ALA A 56 3.10 4.53 11.62
C ALA A 56 1.98 5.57 11.86
N ALA A 57 2.33 6.73 12.43
CA ALA A 57 1.39 7.84 12.61
C ALA A 57 0.70 8.29 11.31
N LEU A 58 1.41 8.22 10.17
CA LEU A 58 0.83 8.54 8.86
C LEU A 58 -0.33 7.59 8.53
N GLN A 59 -0.11 6.28 8.67
CA GLN A 59 -1.15 5.30 8.33
C GLN A 59 -2.31 5.30 9.32
N ARG A 60 -2.06 5.60 10.60
CA ARG A 60 -3.12 5.85 11.58
C ARG A 60 -4.00 7.04 11.15
N TYR A 61 -3.40 8.11 10.64
CA TYR A 61 -4.16 9.26 10.13
C TYR A 61 -4.97 8.92 8.88
N VAL A 62 -4.39 8.17 7.94
CA VAL A 62 -5.11 7.65 6.75
C VAL A 62 -6.33 6.83 7.18
N ALA A 63 -6.17 5.88 8.10
CA ALA A 63 -7.26 5.02 8.58
C ALA A 63 -8.36 5.81 9.31
N GLN A 64 -8.02 6.90 9.99
CA GLN A 64 -9.00 7.79 10.61
C GLN A 64 -9.81 8.57 9.55
N LYS A 65 -9.17 8.98 8.45
CA LYS A 65 -9.83 9.72 7.36
C LYS A 65 -10.63 8.83 6.42
N LEU A 66 -10.16 7.61 6.20
CA LEU A 66 -10.75 6.62 5.32
C LEU A 66 -11.23 5.41 6.15
N PRO A 67 -12.37 5.52 6.87
CA PRO A 67 -12.83 4.48 7.79
C PRO A 67 -13.23 3.16 7.10
N TRP A 68 -13.33 3.17 5.77
CA TRP A 68 -13.57 1.98 4.96
C TRP A 68 -12.30 1.13 4.75
N ILE A 69 -11.11 1.64 5.12
CA ILE A 69 -9.86 0.90 5.13
C ILE A 69 -9.66 0.25 6.50
N GLN A 70 -9.46 -1.06 6.53
CA GLN A 70 -9.08 -1.79 7.74
C GLN A 70 -7.58 -1.71 7.96
N TYR A 71 -7.17 -0.99 9.00
CA TYR A 71 -5.78 -0.78 9.34
C TYR A 71 -5.25 -1.84 10.32
N HIS A 72 -4.07 -2.38 10.00
CA HIS A 72 -3.35 -3.38 10.77
C HIS A 72 -1.93 -2.89 11.03
N GLU A 73 -1.60 -2.62 12.28
CA GLU A 73 -0.24 -2.30 12.71
C GLU A 73 0.42 -3.54 13.30
N VAL A 74 1.61 -3.90 12.81
CA VAL A 74 2.30 -5.13 13.18
C VAL A 74 3.50 -4.83 14.08
N PRO A 75 3.43 -5.17 15.39
CA PRO A 75 4.55 -5.02 16.31
C PRO A 75 5.77 -5.83 15.86
N GLY A 76 6.99 -5.28 16.02
CA GLY A 76 8.23 -5.97 15.64
C GLY A 76 8.56 -5.94 14.15
N ALA A 77 7.63 -5.53 13.30
CA ALA A 77 7.84 -5.44 11.85
C ALA A 77 8.30 -4.03 11.43
N GLY A 78 9.30 -3.99 10.55
CA GLY A 78 9.79 -2.74 9.94
C GLY A 78 9.26 -2.50 8.53
N HIS A 79 9.92 -1.63 7.78
CA HIS A 79 9.53 -1.24 6.42
C HIS A 79 9.32 -2.42 5.46
N LEU A 80 10.17 -3.44 5.59
CA LEU A 80 10.15 -4.64 4.75
C LEU A 80 9.26 -5.73 5.36
N LEU A 81 8.10 -5.35 5.91
CA LEU A 81 7.15 -6.24 6.58
C LEU A 81 6.85 -7.51 5.75
N LYS A 82 6.65 -7.37 4.44
CA LYS A 82 6.36 -8.52 3.55
C LYS A 82 7.53 -9.50 3.38
N LEU A 83 8.78 -9.02 3.47
CA LEU A 83 9.97 -9.88 3.30
C LEU A 83 10.30 -10.67 4.57
N ASN A 84 9.97 -10.13 5.75
CA ASN A 84 10.23 -10.79 7.03
C ASN A 84 9.13 -11.76 7.47
N SER A 85 8.11 -12.01 6.63
CA SER A 85 6.94 -12.84 6.95
C SER A 85 7.14 -14.36 6.72
N PHE A 86 8.37 -14.81 6.45
CA PHE A 86 8.73 -16.23 6.36
C PHE A 86 9.88 -16.54 7.33
N ASN A 87 9.54 -16.88 8.56
CA ASN A 87 10.37 -17.66 9.47
C ASN A 87 9.46 -18.57 10.28
#